data_AF-A0A519MS81-F1
#
_entry.id   AF-A0A519MS81-F1
#
_cell.length_a   1.000
_cell.length_b   1.000
_cell.length_c   1.000
_cell.angle_alpha   90.00
_cell.angle_beta   90.00
_cell.angle_gamma   90.00
#
_symmetry.space_group_name_H-M   'P 1'
#
loop_
_entity.id
_entity.type
_entity.pdbx_description
1 polymer ?
#
loop_
_entity_poly.entity_id
_entity_poly.type
_entity_poly.pdbx_seq_one_letter_code
_entity_poly.pdbx_strand_id
1 'polypeptide(L)' 'LPENTRWPHVLGLGLLGGIGFTMSIFIALLSFSDPAYQTEAKFAILVASVLAGITGFMLLNFYNKKKAGGHQSEL' A
#
# COMPACT_ATOMS: atom_id res chain seq x y z
N LEU A 1 -15.03 -15.56 -2.72
CA LEU A 1 -14.26 -14.85 -1.67
C LEU A 1 -14.51 -15.60 -0.37
N PRO A 2 -13.47 -15.99 0.40
CA PRO A 2 -13.66 -16.69 1.66
C PRO A 2 -14.52 -15.82 2.60
N GLU A 3 -15.37 -16.47 3.39
CA GLU A 3 -16.36 -15.88 4.31
C GLU A 3 -15.82 -14.85 5.33
N ASN A 4 -14.49 -14.71 5.45
CA ASN A 4 -13.82 -13.82 6.40
C ASN A 4 -13.11 -12.61 5.75
N THR A 5 -13.16 -12.45 4.43
CA THR A 5 -12.52 -11.31 3.75
C THR A 5 -13.44 -10.08 3.78
N ARG A 6 -13.20 -9.17 4.73
CA ARG A 6 -13.91 -7.90 4.81
C ARG A 6 -13.40 -6.94 3.72
N TRP A 7 -14.29 -6.17 3.08
CA TRP A 7 -13.95 -5.09 2.13
C TRP A 7 -12.76 -4.19 2.52
N PRO A 8 -12.59 -3.75 3.79
CA PRO A 8 -11.42 -2.98 4.20
C PRO A 8 -10.09 -3.74 4.11
N HIS A 9 -10.08 -5.08 4.21
CA HIS A 9 -8.88 -5.88 3.95
C HIS A 9 -8.48 -5.82 2.47
N VAL A 10 -9.46 -5.85 1.56
CA VAL A 10 -9.19 -5.74 0.12
C VAL A 10 -8.61 -4.37 -0.23
N LEU A 11 -9.14 -3.29 0.37
CA LEU A 11 -8.58 -1.95 0.22
C LEU A 11 -7.16 -1.84 0.82
N GLY A 12 -6.94 -2.37 2.02
CA GLY A 12 -5.61 -2.37 2.65
C GLY A 12 -4.58 -3.15 1.83
N LEU A 13 -4.94 -4.34 1.36
CA LEU A 13 -4.11 -5.16 0.47
C LEU A 13 -3.88 -4.50 -0.89
N GLY A 14 -4.86 -3.78 -1.44
CA GLY A 14 -4.72 -3.02 -2.67
C GLY A 14 -3.71 -1.86 -2.52
N LEU A 15 -3.78 -1.12 -1.41
CA LEU A 15 -2.81 -0.06 -1.10
C LEU A 15 -1.39 -0.62 -0.90
N LEU A 16 -1.26 -1.75 -0.19
CA LEU A 16 0.02 -2.45 -0.02
C LEU A 16 0.54 -3.04 -1.34
N GLY A 17 -0.35 -3.55 -2.19
CA GLY A 17 -0.01 -4.06 -3.52
C GLY A 17 0.43 -2.96 -4.50
N GLY A 18 0.05 -1.71 -4.23
CA GLY A 18 0.48 -0.52 -4.99
C GLY A 18 1.93 -0.08 -4.72
N ILE A 19 2.69 -0.78 -3.86
CA ILE A 19 4.11 -0.50 -3.61
C ILE A 19 4.92 -0.96 -4.84
N GLY A 20 5.00 -0.08 -5.84
CA GLY A 20 5.56 -0.36 -7.15
C GLY A 20 7.05 -0.04 -7.31
N PHE A 21 7.80 0.21 -6.23
CA PHE A 21 9.18 0.74 -6.24
C PHE A 21 10.01 0.38 -7.49
N THR A 22 10.26 -0.92 -7.72
CA THR A 22 11.09 -1.39 -8.85
C THR A 22 10.44 -1.20 -10.22
N MET A 23 9.15 -1.53 -10.36
CA MET A 23 8.44 -1.41 -11.64
C MET A 23 8.17 0.06 -12.01
N SER A 24 7.80 0.90 -11.05
CA SER A 24 7.61 2.34 -11.26
C SER A 24 8.92 3.04 -11.61
N ILE A 25 10.04 2.67 -10.98
CA ILE A 25 11.37 3.21 -11.35
C ILE A 25 11.72 2.82 -12.78
N PHE A 26 11.45 1.58 -13.18
CA PHE A 26 11.68 1.14 -14.56
C PHE A 26 10.86 1.98 -15.57
N ILE A 27 9.58 2.23 -15.28
CA ILE A 27 8.75 3.10 -16.11
C ILE A 27 9.30 4.53 -16.17
N ALA A 28 9.76 5.09 -15.05
CA ALA A 28 10.37 6.42 -15.04
C ALA A 28 11.66 6.49 -15.88
N LEU A 29 12.50 5.44 -15.85
CA LEU A 29 13.70 5.37 -16.68
C LEU A 29 13.39 5.29 -18.18
N LEU A 30 12.28 4.65 -18.56
CA LEU A 30 11.81 4.63 -19.95
C LEU A 30 11.13 5.94 -20.36
N SER A 31 10.47 6.64 -19.43
CA SER A 31 9.70 7.86 -19.72
C SER A 31 10.56 9.11 -19.83
N PHE A 32 11.72 9.16 -19.18
CA PHE A 32 12.57 10.35 -19.14
C PHE A 32 13.98 10.06 -19.62
N SER A 33 14.43 10.80 -20.63
CA SER A 33 15.80 10.71 -21.16
C SER A 33 16.81 11.56 -20.39
N ASP A 34 16.35 12.64 -19.74
CA ASP A 34 17.22 13.53 -18.95
C ASP A 34 17.49 12.94 -17.55
N PRO A 35 18.76 12.81 -17.14
CA PRO A 35 19.13 12.34 -15.80
C PRO A 35 18.55 13.17 -14.64
N ALA A 36 18.28 14.46 -14.85
CA ALA A 36 17.69 15.32 -13.81
C ALA A 36 16.27 14.85 -13.46
N TYR A 37 15.40 14.70 -14.47
CA TYR A 37 14.03 14.23 -14.28
C TYR A 37 13.97 12.78 -13.78
N GLN A 38 14.89 11.91 -14.18
CA GLN A 38 14.98 10.56 -13.64
C GLN A 38 15.25 10.56 -12.12
N THR A 39 16.07 11.49 -11.64
CA THR A 39 16.41 11.59 -10.21
C THR A 39 15.21 12.06 -9.40
N GLU A 40 14.51 13.08 -9.89
CA GLU A 40 13.28 13.58 -9.27
C GLU A 40 12.18 12.51 -9.26
N ALA A 41 11.99 11.79 -10.36
CA ALA A 41 11.01 10.72 -10.47
C ALA A 41 11.29 9.57 -9.48
N LYS A 42 12.54 9.13 -9.34
CA LYS A 42 12.94 8.10 -8.36
C LYS A 42 12.58 8.54 -6.93
N PHE A 43 12.86 9.79 -6.59
CA PHE A 43 12.54 10.34 -5.27
C PHE A 43 11.02 10.37 -5.04
N ALA A 44 10.25 10.85 -6.01
CA ALA A 44 8.79 10.86 -5.92
C ALA A 44 8.20 9.45 -5.76
N ILE A 45 8.70 8.46 -6.51
CA ILE A 45 8.27 7.06 -6.42
C ILE A 45 8.57 6.47 -5.04
N LEU A 46 9.76 6.76 -4.49
CA LEU A 46 10.15 6.34 -3.15
C LEU A 46 9.20 6.90 -2.09
N VAL A 47 8.96 8.22 -2.13
CA VAL A 47 8.06 8.90 -1.18
C VAL A 47 6.64 8.36 -1.30
N ALA A 48 6.11 8.23 -2.52
CA ALA A 48 4.78 7.68 -2.76
C ALA A 48 4.65 6.22 -2.28
N SER A 49 5.67 5.39 -2.49
CA SER A 49 5.69 3.99 -2.05
C SER A 49 5.68 3.88 -0.52
N VAL A 50 6.43 4.74 0.18
CA VAL A 50 6.43 4.81 1.64
C VAL A 50 5.06 5.27 2.16
N LEU A 51 4.46 6.30 1.54
CA LEU A 51 3.12 6.76 1.92
C LEU A 51 2.05 5.69 1.68
N ALA A 52 2.11 4.96 0.56
CA ALA A 52 1.22 3.83 0.28
C ALA A 52 1.39 2.70 1.31
N GLY A 53 2.64 2.37 1.68
CA GLY A 53 2.95 1.39 2.71
C GLY A 53 2.41 1.79 4.09
N ILE A 54 2.64 3.03 4.52
CA ILE A 54 2.16 3.54 5.81
C ILE A 54 0.63 3.57 5.84
N THR A 55 -0.01 4.11 4.81
CA THR A 55 -1.48 4.21 4.76
C THR A 55 -2.13 2.83 4.66
N GLY A 56 -1.61 1.93 3.83
CA GLY A 56 -2.07 0.54 3.73
C GLY A 56 -1.90 -0.24 5.03
N PHE A 57 -0.75 -0.09 5.70
CA PHE A 57 -0.49 -0.71 6.99
C PHE A 57 -1.36 -0.14 8.11
N MET A 58 -1.50 1.19 8.20
CA MET A 58 -2.38 1.83 9.18
C MET A 58 -3.82 1.37 8.99
N LEU A 59 -4.31 1.31 7.75
CA LEU A 59 -5.65 0.82 7.44
C LEU A 59 -5.82 -0.62 7.94
N LEU A 60 -4.89 -1.51 7.58
CA LEU A 60 -4.95 -2.91 8.01
C LEU A 60 -4.90 -3.04 9.54
N ASN A 61 -4.01 -2.30 10.20
CA ASN A 61 -3.86 -2.32 11.65
C ASN A 61 -5.12 -1.81 12.36
N PHE A 62 -5.73 -0.70 11.90
CA PHE A 62 -6.97 -0.19 12.48
C PHE A 62 -8.13 -1.19 12.37
N TYR A 63 -8.29 -1.83 11.21
CA TYR A 63 -9.37 -2.80 11.01
C TYR A 63 -9.11 -4.12 11.74
N ASN A 64 -7.85 -4.54 11.87
CA ASN A 64 -7.49 -5.73 12.65
C ASN A 64 -7.71 -5.48 14.16
N LYS A 65 -7.40 -4.27 14.65
CA LYS A 65 -7.66 -3.88 16.05
C LYS A 65 -9.16 -3.86 16.39
N LYS A 66 -10.02 -3.52 15.42
CA LYS A 66 -11.50 -3.58 15.58
C LYS A 66 -12.05 -5.02 15.67
N LYS A 67 -11.24 -6.04 15.37
CA LYS A 67 -11.61 -7.47 15.51
C LYS A 67 -11.07 -8.12 16.79
N ALA A 68 -10.13 -7.48 17.49
CA ALA A 68 -9.60 -7.93 18.79
C ALA A 68 -10.46 -7.48 20.01
N GLY A 69 -11.63 -6.88 19.77
CA GLY A 69 -12.58 -6.47 20.82
C GLY A 69 -13.98 -7.08 20.64
N GLY A 70 -14.10 -8.22 19.93
CA GLY A 70 -15.40 -8.81 19.59
C GLY A 70 -15.39 -10.34 19.49
N HIS A 71 -14.69 -11.03 20.39
CA HIS A 71 -14.86 -12.46 20.66
C HIS A 71 -15.07 -12.68 22.16
N GLN A 72 -16.07 -12.01 22.74
CA GLN A 72 -16.56 -12.39 24.07
C GLN A 72 -18.01 -11.95 24.27
N SER A 73 -18.95 -12.63 23.61
CA SER A 73 -20.31 -12.87 24.13
C SER A 73 -21.11 -13.62 23.05
N GLU A 74 -21.05 -14.95 23.08
CA GLU A 74 -22.22 -15.82 22.92
C GLU A 74 -21.76 -17.26 23.15
N LEU A 75 -21.98 -17.68 24.40
CA LEU A 75 -22.25 -19.02 24.94
C LEU A 75 -21.48 -20.21 24.35
#